data_AF-A0A0L0FAC8-F1
#
_entry.id   AF-A0A0L0FAC8-F1
#
_cell.length_a   1.000
_cell.length_b   1.000
_cell.length_c   1.000
_cell.angle_alpha   90.00
_cell.angle_beta   90.00
_cell.angle_gamma   90.00
#
_symmetry.space_group_name_H-M   'P 1'
#
loop_
_entity.id
_entity.type
_entity.pdbx_description
1 polymer ?
#
loop_
_entity_poly.entity_id
_entity_poly.type
_entity_poly.pdbx_seq_one_letter_code
_entity_poly.pdbx_strand_id
1 'polypeptide(L)'
;DSRATEKDLIVDYESGDEAQTKNKDDYLDSSDDGSDGSTDEFADLPSVTPKIIYCSRTHSQISQFVGELKQSPYGEEVSVTSLASRQQMCINPEVKALGSQSRINDRCLELKDKKGKKTSKTGKKGKGCPYYNLKRSKQFLKRVHNQVRDIEDLVFLGSTLETCPYYGARRSVPLAEV
;
A
#
# COMPACT_ATOMS: atom_id res chain seq x y z
N ASP A 1 -38.43 -20.56 -27.59
CA ASP A 1 -38.46 -21.57 -26.52
C ASP A 1 -37.45 -22.66 -26.83
N SER A 2 -36.46 -23.01 -26.01
CA SER A 2 -36.36 -22.89 -24.55
C SER A 2 -34.90 -22.91 -24.08
N ARG A 3 -34.62 -21.94 -23.21
CA ARG A 3 -33.65 -21.83 -22.12
C ARG A 3 -32.98 -23.13 -21.65
N ALA A 4 -31.65 -23.22 -21.79
CA ALA A 4 -30.83 -24.14 -21.02
C ALA A 4 -30.60 -23.56 -19.61
N THR A 5 -30.90 -24.34 -18.57
CA THR A 5 -30.77 -23.93 -17.17
C THR A 5 -29.49 -24.50 -16.57
N GLU A 6 -28.75 -23.62 -15.88
CA GLU A 6 -27.75 -23.93 -14.86
C GLU A 6 -28.26 -24.99 -13.87
N LYS A 7 -27.50 -26.09 -13.77
CA LYS A 7 -27.26 -26.94 -12.59
C LYS A 7 -26.56 -28.20 -13.09
N ASP A 8 -25.36 -28.47 -12.58
CA ASP A 8 -24.73 -29.81 -12.43
C ASP A 8 -23.19 -29.77 -12.52
N LEU A 9 -22.57 -28.81 -11.81
CA LEU A 9 -21.17 -28.93 -11.39
C LEU A 9 -21.04 -28.46 -9.94
N ILE A 10 -21.68 -29.20 -9.03
CA ILE A 10 -21.35 -29.18 -7.59
C ILE A 10 -20.63 -30.50 -7.34
N VAL A 11 -19.34 -30.41 -7.01
CA VAL A 11 -18.55 -31.55 -6.56
C VAL A 11 -18.61 -31.52 -5.04
N ASP A 12 -19.36 -32.45 -4.46
CA ASP A 12 -19.51 -32.63 -3.02
C ASP A 12 -18.16 -33.05 -2.40
N TYR A 13 -17.65 -32.25 -1.47
CA TYR A 13 -16.49 -32.58 -0.65
C TYR A 13 -16.95 -32.76 0.80
N GLU A 14 -16.86 -34.00 1.28
CA GLU A 14 -17.39 -34.45 2.57
C GLU A 14 -16.58 -33.92 3.76
N SER A 15 -17.31 -33.56 4.81
CA SER A 15 -16.83 -33.04 6.09
C SER A 15 -16.30 -34.17 6.98
N GLY A 16 -15.15 -33.95 7.63
CA GLY A 16 -14.59 -34.81 8.68
C GLY A 16 -14.32 -33.98 9.95
N ASP A 17 -14.76 -34.53 11.08
CA ASP A 17 -14.91 -33.93 12.41
C ASP A 17 -13.68 -33.35 13.13
N GLU A 18 -14.01 -32.55 14.14
CA GLU A 18 -13.26 -31.63 14.98
C GLU A 18 -12.00 -32.17 15.69
N ALA A 19 -10.93 -31.36 15.70
CA ALA A 19 -9.91 -31.40 16.74
C ALA A 19 -9.53 -29.96 17.15
N GLN A 20 -10.06 -29.57 18.31
CA GLN A 20 -9.79 -28.32 19.01
C GLN A 20 -8.29 -28.24 19.37
N THR A 21 -7.51 -27.41 18.67
CA THR A 21 -6.17 -26.99 19.10
C THR A 21 -6.01 -25.49 18.96
N LYS A 22 -5.64 -24.86 20.08
CA LYS A 22 -5.38 -23.43 20.21
C LYS A 22 -4.11 -23.08 19.41
N ASN A 23 -4.23 -22.24 18.39
CA ASN A 23 -3.14 -21.46 17.76
C ASN A 23 -3.77 -20.08 17.51
N LYS A 24 -3.36 -18.94 18.10
CA LYS A 24 -2.05 -18.29 18.14
C LYS A 24 -1.45 -18.10 16.74
N ASP A 25 -2.18 -17.35 15.91
CA ASP A 25 -1.67 -16.86 14.64
C ASP A 25 -0.92 -15.54 14.86
N ASP A 26 0.38 -15.75 15.00
CA ASP A 26 1.46 -14.79 14.96
C ASP A 26 1.66 -14.25 13.52
N TYR A 27 2.01 -12.96 13.44
CA TYR A 27 3.00 -12.37 12.53
C TYR A 27 2.61 -12.05 11.06
N LEU A 28 2.35 -10.76 10.83
CA LEU A 28 2.96 -10.02 9.71
C LEU A 28 4.03 -9.07 10.29
N ASP A 29 5.15 -9.63 10.72
CA ASP A 29 6.38 -8.85 10.96
C ASP A 29 6.93 -8.41 9.60
N SER A 30 6.51 -7.22 9.17
CA SER A 30 7.35 -6.44 8.28
C SER A 30 8.42 -5.82 9.15
N SER A 31 9.61 -6.40 9.14
CA SER A 31 10.79 -5.81 9.78
C SER A 31 11.06 -4.42 9.16
N ASP A 32 10.49 -3.39 9.76
CA ASP A 32 10.82 -1.97 9.62
C ASP A 32 10.73 -1.38 11.03
N ASP A 33 11.69 -1.77 11.88
CA ASP A 33 11.93 -1.18 13.20
C ASP A 33 12.08 0.34 13.06
N GLY A 34 11.23 1.06 13.77
CA GLY A 34 11.12 2.50 13.68
C GLY A 34 9.81 3.00 14.26
N SER A 35 9.62 2.76 15.56
CA SER A 35 8.58 3.35 16.41
C SER A 35 8.46 4.86 16.16
N ASP A 36 7.39 5.26 15.47
CA ASP A 36 6.89 6.64 15.43
C ASP A 36 5.59 6.64 16.23
N GLY A 37 5.69 7.09 17.48
CA GLY A 37 4.58 7.20 18.43
C GLY A 37 3.60 8.30 18.03
N SER A 38 2.90 8.11 16.92
CA SER A 38 1.62 8.74 16.66
C SER A 38 0.59 7.62 16.65
N THR A 39 -0.31 7.61 17.63
CA THR A 39 -1.54 6.82 17.59
C THR A 39 -2.18 7.02 16.22
N ASP A 40 -2.09 6.00 15.36
CA ASP A 40 -2.78 5.98 14.08
C ASP A 40 -4.26 5.94 14.42
N GLU A 41 -4.92 7.10 14.43
CA GLU A 41 -6.38 7.22 14.66
C GLU A 41 -7.23 6.51 13.60
N PHE A 42 -6.58 5.80 12.66
CA PHE A 42 -7.18 4.97 11.63
C PHE A 42 -6.88 3.47 11.78
N ALA A 43 -6.07 3.06 12.77
CA ALA A 43 -5.69 1.67 12.97
C ALA A 43 -6.69 0.85 13.81
N ASP A 44 -7.60 1.51 14.53
CA ASP A 44 -8.39 0.87 15.61
C ASP A 44 -9.90 0.81 15.36
N LEU A 45 -10.36 1.10 14.15
CA LEU A 45 -11.74 0.85 13.76
C LEU A 45 -11.85 -0.56 13.17
N PRO A 46 -12.58 -1.50 13.80
CA PRO A 46 -12.89 -2.76 13.14
C PRO A 46 -13.69 -2.44 11.89
N SER A 47 -13.02 -2.52 10.74
CA SER A 47 -13.64 -2.39 9.44
C SER A 47 -14.55 -3.60 9.27
N VAL A 48 -15.83 -3.42 9.58
CA VAL A 48 -16.88 -4.45 9.37
C VAL A 48 -17.07 -4.72 7.87
N THR A 49 -16.44 -3.92 7.00
CA THR A 49 -16.44 -4.09 5.55
C THR A 49 -15.41 -5.13 5.11
N PRO A 50 -15.80 -6.05 4.20
CA PRO A 50 -14.88 -7.02 3.64
C PRO A 50 -13.78 -6.32 2.84
N LYS A 51 -12.52 -6.76 3.00
CA LYS A 51 -11.38 -6.29 2.22
C LYS A 51 -11.04 -7.30 1.13
N ILE A 52 -10.88 -6.83 -0.09
CA ILE A 52 -10.45 -7.62 -1.24
C ILE A 52 -8.96 -7.40 -1.42
N ILE A 53 -8.16 -8.47 -1.51
CA ILE A 53 -6.74 -8.36 -1.82
C ILE A 53 -6.52 -8.90 -3.23
N TYR A 54 -6.27 -8.01 -4.18
CA TYR A 54 -5.97 -8.38 -5.56
C TYR A 54 -4.45 -8.52 -5.78
N CYS A 55 -4.00 -9.75 -6.06
CA CYS A 55 -2.59 -10.06 -6.30
C CYS A 55 -2.38 -10.47 -7.77
N SER A 56 -1.37 -9.88 -8.41
CA SER A 56 -0.99 -10.23 -9.78
C SER A 56 0.53 -10.25 -9.97
N ARG A 57 0.98 -10.96 -11.00
CA ARG A 57 2.42 -11.18 -11.27
C ARG A 57 3.11 -9.99 -11.92
N THR A 58 2.39 -9.20 -12.70
CA THR A 58 2.97 -8.11 -13.49
C THR A 58 2.26 -6.79 -13.23
N HIS A 59 3.01 -5.69 -13.36
CA HIS A 59 2.46 -4.35 -13.21
C HIS A 59 1.35 -4.06 -14.23
N SER A 60 1.51 -4.52 -15.48
CA SER A 60 0.53 -4.34 -16.54
C SER A 60 -0.82 -5.00 -16.23
N GLN A 61 -0.83 -6.16 -15.56
CA GLN A 61 -2.07 -6.81 -15.14
C GLN A 61 -2.78 -6.02 -14.03
N ILE A 62 -2.02 -5.42 -13.11
CA ILE A 62 -2.58 -4.53 -12.08
C ILE A 62 -3.19 -3.28 -12.74
N SER A 63 -2.47 -2.64 -13.65
CA SER A 63 -2.99 -1.48 -14.39
C SER A 63 -4.25 -1.80 -15.18
N GLN A 64 -4.33 -2.98 -15.80
CA GLN A 64 -5.53 -3.42 -16.50
C GLN A 64 -6.72 -3.56 -15.53
N PHE A 65 -6.53 -4.28 -14.41
CA PHE A 65 -7.57 -4.44 -13.40
C PHE A 65 -8.07 -3.09 -12.86
N VAL A 66 -7.14 -2.19 -12.53
CA VAL A 66 -7.48 -0.83 -12.06
C VAL A 66 -8.26 -0.05 -13.14
N GLY A 67 -7.88 -0.20 -14.41
CA GLY A 67 -8.57 0.43 -15.54
C GLY A 67 -9.99 -0.10 -15.77
N GLU A 68 -10.21 -1.40 -15.60
CA GLU A 68 -11.53 -2.03 -15.68
C GLU A 68 -12.40 -1.62 -14.47
N LEU A 69 -11.82 -1.61 -13.27
CA LEU A 69 -12.53 -1.20 -12.05
C LEU A 69 -12.98 0.26 -12.11
N LYS A 70 -12.12 1.16 -12.62
CA LYS A 70 -12.46 2.58 -12.86
C LYS A 70 -13.65 2.75 -13.81
N GLN A 71 -13.82 1.86 -14.79
CA GLN A 71 -14.92 1.90 -15.76
C GLN A 71 -16.18 1.19 -15.28
N SER A 72 -16.08 0.42 -14.20
CA SER A 72 -17.21 -0.26 -13.60
C SER A 72 -18.13 0.72 -12.85
N PRO A 73 -19.40 0.36 -12.58
CA PRO A 73 -20.29 1.16 -11.73
C PRO A 73 -19.73 1.43 -10.32
N TYR A 74 -18.76 0.63 -9.87
CA TYR A 74 -18.16 0.72 -8.54
C TYR A 74 -16.96 1.68 -8.47
N GLY A 75 -16.52 2.24 -9.62
CA GLY A 75 -15.29 3.03 -9.70
C GLY A 75 -15.27 4.33 -8.87
N GLU A 76 -16.44 4.87 -8.52
CA GLU A 76 -16.58 6.05 -7.65
C GLU A 76 -16.94 5.69 -6.20
N GLU A 77 -17.45 4.47 -5.95
CA GLU A 77 -17.93 4.04 -4.65
C GLU A 77 -16.84 3.32 -3.84
N VAL A 78 -15.91 2.65 -4.53
CA VAL A 78 -14.91 1.77 -3.90
C VAL A 78 -13.56 2.47 -3.72
N SER A 79 -13.00 2.36 -2.52
CA SER A 79 -11.65 2.84 -2.20
C SER A 79 -10.59 1.80 -2.55
N VAL A 80 -9.70 2.12 -3.50
CA VAL A 80 -8.64 1.20 -3.98
C VAL A 80 -7.26 1.78 -3.77
N THR A 81 -6.34 0.98 -3.22
CA THR A 81 -4.94 1.37 -3.06
C THR A 81 -3.99 0.40 -3.76
N SER A 82 -3.35 0.88 -4.83
CA SER A 82 -2.29 0.11 -5.50
C SER A 82 -0.97 0.16 -4.73
N LEU A 83 -0.34 -1.00 -4.54
CA LEU A 83 0.96 -1.13 -3.86
C LEU A 83 2.07 -1.53 -4.84
N ALA A 84 3.26 -0.94 -4.66
CA ALA A 84 4.41 -1.20 -5.50
C ALA A 84 5.73 -1.06 -4.73
N SER A 85 6.83 -1.47 -5.37
CA SER A 85 8.16 -1.42 -4.77
C SER A 85 8.65 0.02 -4.60
N ARG A 86 9.67 0.23 -3.73
CA ARG A 86 10.35 1.52 -3.63
C ARG A 86 10.92 1.97 -4.98
N GLN A 87 11.42 1.03 -5.80
CA GLN A 87 11.99 1.34 -7.10
C GLN A 87 10.95 1.93 -8.07
N GLN A 88 9.72 1.44 -8.05
CA GLN A 88 8.62 1.95 -8.88
C GLN A 88 8.06 3.28 -8.36
N MET A 89 7.92 3.42 -7.04
CA MET A 89 7.23 4.57 -6.45
C MET A 89 8.13 5.73 -5.98
N CYS A 90 9.46 5.61 -6.06
CA CYS A 90 10.36 6.65 -5.57
C CYS A 90 10.40 7.86 -6.52
N ILE A 91 10.12 9.04 -5.97
CA ILE A 91 10.20 10.34 -6.66
C ILE A 91 11.47 11.14 -6.28
N ASN A 92 12.31 10.62 -5.38
CA ASN A 92 13.56 11.28 -5.03
C ASN A 92 14.61 10.99 -6.11
N PRO A 93 15.09 12.00 -6.87
CA PRO A 93 16.03 11.76 -7.97
C PRO A 93 17.35 11.15 -7.49
N GLU A 94 17.86 11.54 -6.32
CA GLU A 94 19.11 10.99 -5.78
C GLU A 94 18.99 9.50 -5.45
N VAL A 95 17.82 9.07 -4.98
CA VAL A 95 17.57 7.67 -4.63
C VAL A 95 17.26 6.87 -5.90
N LYS A 96 16.43 7.42 -6.79
CA LYS A 96 16.03 6.78 -8.05
C LYS A 96 17.22 6.55 -8.98
N ALA A 97 18.21 7.45 -8.98
CA ALA A 97 19.43 7.33 -9.78
C ALA A 97 20.31 6.12 -9.42
N LEU A 98 20.10 5.49 -8.25
CA LEU A 98 20.88 4.32 -7.84
C LEU A 98 20.62 3.08 -8.69
N GLY A 99 19.47 3.01 -9.37
CA GLY A 99 19.09 1.97 -10.35
C GLY A 99 18.85 0.56 -9.79
N SER A 100 19.55 0.16 -8.74
CA SER A 100 19.44 -1.14 -8.07
C SER A 100 18.42 -1.10 -6.94
N GLN A 101 17.52 -2.09 -6.91
CA GLN A 101 16.49 -2.22 -5.88
C GLN A 101 17.07 -2.25 -4.45
N SER A 102 18.16 -3.00 -4.22
CA SER A 102 18.83 -3.03 -2.92
C SER A 102 19.36 -1.66 -2.53
N ARG A 103 20.09 -0.98 -3.42
CA ARG A 103 20.64 0.36 -3.15
C ARG A 103 19.54 1.40 -2.88
N ILE A 104 18.43 1.31 -3.61
CA ILE A 104 17.25 2.16 -3.41
C ILE A 104 16.66 1.93 -2.02
N ASN A 105 16.51 0.66 -1.61
CA ASN A 105 15.99 0.30 -0.29
C ASN A 105 16.88 0.86 0.83
N ASP A 106 18.17 0.55 0.79
CA ASP A 106 19.13 0.94 1.81
C ASP A 106 19.18 2.46 1.96
N ARG A 107 19.31 3.17 0.83
CA ARG A 107 19.34 4.64 0.84
C ARG A 107 18.03 5.25 1.31
N CYS A 108 16.89 4.66 0.96
CA CYS A 108 15.59 5.15 1.40
C CYS A 108 15.44 5.04 2.93
N LEU A 109 15.88 3.92 3.52
CA LEU A 109 15.85 3.70 4.97
C LEU A 109 16.79 4.67 5.68
N GLU A 110 18.03 4.83 5.20
CA GLU A 110 18.98 5.81 5.74
C GLU A 110 18.39 7.23 5.79
N LEU A 111 17.68 7.65 4.74
CA LEU A 111 17.09 8.99 4.65
C LEU A 111 15.83 9.14 5.51
N LYS A 112 15.10 8.05 5.78
CA LYS A 112 13.99 8.02 6.73
C LYS A 112 14.51 8.25 8.14
N ASP A 113 15.52 7.49 8.56
CA ASP A 113 16.04 7.49 9.93
C ASP A 113 16.72 8.81 10.33
N LYS A 114 17.37 9.47 9.36
CA LYS A 114 17.99 10.80 9.55
C LYS A 114 16.98 11.89 9.90
N LYS A 115 15.70 11.72 9.57
CA LYS A 115 14.65 12.67 9.99
C LYS A 115 14.30 12.54 11.48
N GLY A 116 14.52 11.38 12.08
CA GLY A 116 14.25 11.09 13.50
C GLY A 116 15.41 11.43 14.44
N LYS A 117 16.67 11.34 13.96
CA LYS A 117 17.85 11.58 14.81
C LYS A 117 18.32 13.04 14.75
N LYS A 118 18.03 13.81 15.82
CA LYS A 118 18.55 15.18 16.02
C LYS A 118 20.07 15.27 16.21
N THR A 119 20.80 14.15 16.28
CA THR A 119 22.23 14.13 16.60
C THR A 119 22.93 12.94 15.94
N SER A 120 23.48 13.12 14.74
CA SER A 120 24.61 12.30 14.29
C SER A 120 25.86 12.77 15.03
N LYS A 121 26.62 11.84 15.65
CA LYS A 121 27.88 12.05 16.40
C LYS A 121 29.01 12.73 15.59
N THR A 122 28.77 13.07 14.34
CA THR A 122 29.70 13.69 13.39
C THR A 122 29.18 15.02 12.83
N GLY A 123 28.53 15.87 13.64
CA GLY A 123 28.38 17.32 13.41
C GLY A 123 27.65 17.82 12.14
N LYS A 124 27.38 16.98 11.13
CA LYS A 124 26.69 17.31 9.90
C LYS A 124 25.24 16.88 10.03
N LYS A 125 24.33 17.85 10.16
CA LYS A 125 22.88 17.62 10.10
C LYS A 125 22.52 16.96 8.76
N GLY A 126 22.39 15.63 8.75
CA GLY A 126 21.86 14.92 7.60
C GLY A 126 20.41 15.33 7.40
N LYS A 127 20.11 16.05 6.32
CA LYS A 127 18.72 16.34 5.94
C LYS A 127 18.07 15.00 5.54
N GLY A 128 16.98 14.62 6.20
CA GLY A 128 16.22 13.41 5.84
C GLY A 128 15.58 13.52 4.45
N CYS A 129 14.85 12.49 4.02
CA CYS A 129 14.18 12.51 2.72
C CYS A 129 13.18 13.70 2.65
N PRO A 130 13.29 14.61 1.65
CA PRO A 130 12.42 15.78 1.55
C PRO A 130 10.95 15.41 1.32
N TYR A 131 10.70 14.28 0.66
CA TYR A 131 9.36 13.79 0.34
C TYR A 131 8.70 13.01 1.49
N TYR A 132 9.48 12.57 2.48
CA TYR A 132 8.92 11.91 3.67
C TYR A 132 8.37 12.97 4.62
N ASN A 133 7.13 13.41 4.42
CA ASN A 133 6.48 14.47 5.19
C ASN A 133 5.04 14.11 5.57
N LEU A 134 4.77 13.97 6.87
CA LEU A 134 3.47 13.56 7.40
C LEU A 134 2.34 14.55 7.07
N LYS A 135 2.60 15.87 7.06
CA LYS A 135 1.56 16.87 6.75
C LYS A 135 1.08 16.73 5.30
N ARG A 136 2.00 16.61 4.35
CA ARG A 136 1.69 16.40 2.93
C ARG A 136 1.10 15.01 2.67
N SER A 137 1.53 14.01 3.45
CA SER A 137 0.97 12.66 3.40
C SER A 137 -0.53 12.62 3.74
N LYS A 138 -1.02 13.49 4.63
CA LYS A 138 -2.47 13.59 4.90
C LYS A 138 -3.27 14.09 3.70
N GLN A 139 -2.71 15.03 2.93
CA GLN A 139 -3.36 15.51 1.69
C GLN A 139 -3.34 14.44 0.60
N PHE A 140 -2.24 13.68 0.50
CA PHE A 140 -2.14 12.52 -0.39
C PHE A 140 -3.21 11.48 -0.07
N LEU A 141 -3.32 11.09 1.20
CA LEU A 141 -4.31 10.12 1.69
C LEU A 141 -5.73 10.46 1.25
N LYS A 142 -6.15 11.73 1.45
CA LYS A 142 -7.48 12.21 1.05
C LYS A 142 -7.73 12.05 -0.46
N ARG A 143 -6.71 12.26 -1.29
CA ARG A 143 -6.85 12.13 -2.76
C ARG A 143 -6.80 10.69 -3.26
N VAL A 144 -6.16 9.79 -2.52
CA VAL A 144 -6.15 8.35 -2.80
C VAL A 144 -7.50 7.74 -2.42
N HIS A 145 -8.05 8.11 -1.26
CA HIS A 145 -9.35 7.59 -0.81
C HIS A 145 -10.51 7.95 -1.76
N ASN A 146 -10.48 9.12 -2.37
CA ASN A 146 -11.60 9.62 -3.18
C ASN A 146 -11.56 9.19 -4.65
N GLN A 147 -10.51 8.51 -5.09
CA GLN A 147 -10.36 8.17 -6.50
C GLN A 147 -9.49 6.93 -6.65
N VAL A 148 -9.99 5.95 -7.37
CA VAL A 148 -9.21 4.77 -7.80
C VAL A 148 -7.99 5.24 -8.60
N ARG A 149 -6.79 4.82 -8.19
CA ARG A 149 -5.51 5.22 -8.79
C ARG A 149 -4.63 3.99 -9.00
N ASP A 150 -3.99 3.93 -10.17
CA ASP A 150 -2.94 2.94 -10.40
C ASP A 150 -1.60 3.43 -9.79
N ILE A 151 -0.54 2.64 -9.95
CA ILE A 151 0.78 2.97 -9.38
C ILE A 151 1.37 4.25 -10.00
N GLU A 152 1.19 4.48 -11.30
CA GLU A 152 1.73 5.66 -11.99
C GLU A 152 0.97 6.93 -11.61
N ASP A 153 -0.35 6.82 -11.44
CA ASP A 153 -1.21 7.89 -10.90
C ASP A 153 -0.78 8.29 -9.49
N LEU A 154 -0.41 7.31 -8.64
CA LEU A 154 0.09 7.57 -7.29
C LEU A 154 1.46 8.26 -7.32
N VAL A 155 2.34 7.87 -8.23
CA VAL A 155 3.64 8.52 -8.44
C VAL A 155 3.43 9.97 -8.88
N PHE A 156 2.59 10.20 -9.88
CA PHE A 156 2.25 11.54 -10.37
C PHE A 156 1.63 12.41 -9.27
N LEU A 157 0.70 11.86 -8.49
CA LEU A 157 0.09 12.57 -7.35
C LEU A 157 1.13 12.96 -6.31
N GLY A 158 2.05 12.04 -5.96
CA GLY A 158 3.07 12.32 -4.96
C GLY A 158 4.10 13.33 -5.45
N SER A 159 4.44 13.32 -6.73
CA SER A 159 5.24 14.37 -7.35
C SER A 159 4.55 15.74 -7.27
N THR A 160 3.26 15.80 -7.59
CA THR A 160 2.46 17.03 -7.55
C THR A 160 2.31 17.59 -6.13
N LEU A 161 2.14 16.71 -5.14
CA LEU A 161 2.01 17.06 -3.72
C LEU A 161 3.35 17.17 -2.98
N GLU A 162 4.46 16.92 -3.66
CA GLU A 162 5.80 16.83 -3.09
C GLU A 162 5.84 15.93 -1.82
N THR A 163 5.29 14.72 -1.94
CA THR A 163 5.18 13.74 -0.86
C THR A 163 5.46 12.33 -1.36
N CYS A 164 5.96 11.47 -0.48
CA CYS A 164 6.42 10.13 -0.83
C CYS A 164 5.25 9.21 -1.19
N PRO A 165 5.10 8.78 -2.46
CA PRO A 165 4.00 7.90 -2.87
C PRO A 165 4.06 6.55 -2.17
N TYR A 166 5.26 5.96 -2.02
CA TYR A 166 5.48 4.67 -1.38
C TYR A 166 4.94 4.60 0.07
N TYR A 167 5.26 5.62 0.87
CA TYR A 167 4.79 5.71 2.25
C TYR A 167 3.38 6.29 2.36
N GLY A 168 2.91 7.03 1.36
CA GLY A 168 1.54 7.51 1.27
C GLY A 168 0.55 6.38 0.99
N ALA A 169 0.85 5.52 0.01
CA ALA A 169 0.02 4.38 -0.36
C ALA A 169 -0.08 3.36 0.80
N ARG A 170 1.00 3.09 1.54
CA ARG A 170 0.89 2.22 2.73
C ARG A 170 0.00 2.78 3.82
N ARG A 171 -0.03 4.11 3.97
CA ARG A 171 -0.93 4.77 4.93
C ARG A 171 -2.39 4.74 4.48
N SER A 172 -2.69 4.51 3.21
CA SER A 172 -4.08 4.36 2.73
C SER A 172 -4.61 2.93 2.85
N VAL A 173 -3.76 1.92 3.06
CA VAL A 173 -4.19 0.51 3.19
C VAL A 173 -5.28 0.29 4.26
N PRO A 174 -5.24 0.91 5.45
CA PRO A 174 -6.33 0.77 6.42
C PRO A 174 -7.69 1.24 5.90
N LEU A 175 -7.67 2.26 5.02
CA LEU A 175 -8.83 2.91 4.42
C LEU A 175 -9.24 2.32 3.05
N ALA A 176 -8.50 1.35 2.55
CA ALA A 176 -8.77 0.71 1.27
C ALA A 176 -9.72 -0.49 1.46
N GLU A 177 -10.61 -0.65 0.50
CA GLU A 177 -11.49 -1.81 0.35
C GLU A 177 -10.88 -2.84 -0.62
N VAL A 178 -10.03 -2.37 -1.56
CA VAL A 178 -9.26 -3.18 -2.52
C VAL A 178 -7.78 -2.81 -2.54
#